data_AF-Q383L7-F1
#
_entry.id   AF-Q383L7-F1
#
_cell.length_a   1.000
_cell.length_b   1.000
_cell.length_c   1.000
_cell.angle_alpha   90.00
_cell.angle_beta   90.00
_cell.angle_gamma   90.00
#
_symmetry.space_group_name_H-M   'P 1'
#
loop_
_entity.id
_entity.type
_entity.pdbx_description
1 polymer ?
#
loop_
_entity_poly.entity_id
_entity_poly.type
_entity_poly.pdbx_seq_one_letter_code
_entity_poly.pdbx_strand_id
1 'polypeptide(L)'
;MEDEPTQILLTREQLERSVERLSKPHSREVNLKPLCKSVRLPQEARERSIKHLYNDSMEHKERRLREIEQSLNAEIEKYHAGKPKLDSADTEGLVSRLYNESIQRKNDNLRQLFEHQVSLSRPKEKKLKKAEQQEFVTRLYQGGMEHNRKKHIALFEEHVLAREPKMAQRSPEDLEIACSKLTSGKSVTDD
;
A
#
# COMPACT_ATOMS: atom_id res chain seq x y z
N MET A 1 84.09 -72.09 -13.49
CA MET A 1 84.24 -70.83 -12.76
C MET A 1 84.42 -69.77 -13.84
N GLU A 2 83.35 -69.45 -14.57
CA GLU A 2 82.37 -68.37 -14.28
C GLU A 2 83.03 -66.98 -14.26
N ASP A 3 82.67 -66.13 -15.23
CA ASP A 3 82.76 -64.67 -15.15
C ASP A 3 81.56 -64.09 -15.93
N GLU A 4 80.49 -63.70 -15.24
CA GLU A 4 79.33 -63.02 -15.82
C GLU A 4 79.60 -61.52 -16.08
N PRO A 5 79.01 -60.90 -17.12
CA PRO A 5 79.34 -59.54 -17.54
C PRO A 5 78.87 -58.47 -16.54
N THR A 6 79.83 -57.84 -15.86
CA THR A 6 79.62 -56.66 -15.01
C THR A 6 79.01 -55.49 -15.80
N GLN A 7 77.87 -55.01 -15.30
CA GLN A 7 77.13 -53.87 -15.84
C GLN A 7 77.96 -52.59 -15.74
N ILE A 8 78.36 -52.02 -16.88
CA ILE A 8 79.01 -50.71 -16.95
C ILE A 8 77.96 -49.64 -16.68
N LEU A 9 77.91 -49.13 -15.45
CA LEU A 9 77.06 -48.00 -15.10
C LEU A 9 77.55 -46.75 -15.84
N LEU A 10 76.76 -46.23 -16.78
CA LEU A 10 77.06 -44.94 -17.43
C LEU A 10 77.09 -43.85 -16.36
N THR A 11 78.18 -43.10 -16.34
CA THR A 11 78.30 -41.90 -15.50
C THR A 11 77.22 -40.89 -15.86
N ARG A 12 76.76 -40.12 -14.86
CA ARG A 12 75.66 -39.14 -15.02
C ARG A 12 75.86 -38.17 -16.19
N GLU A 13 77.10 -37.75 -16.44
CA GLU A 13 77.44 -36.83 -17.54
C GLU A 13 77.12 -37.41 -18.94
N GLN A 14 77.32 -38.71 -19.14
CA GLN A 14 77.00 -39.37 -20.41
C GLN A 14 75.48 -39.49 -20.61
N LEU A 15 74.75 -39.66 -19.50
CA LEU A 15 73.29 -39.65 -19.49
C LEU A 15 72.75 -38.27 -19.88
N GLU A 16 73.28 -37.19 -19.31
CA GLU A 16 72.85 -35.82 -19.61
C GLU A 16 73.05 -35.44 -21.08
N ARG A 17 74.21 -35.75 -21.68
CA ARG A 17 74.44 -35.52 -23.12
C ARG A 17 73.45 -36.26 -24.01
N SER A 18 73.02 -37.45 -23.58
CA SER A 18 72.02 -38.25 -24.29
C SER A 18 70.64 -37.61 -24.23
N VAL A 19 70.28 -37.06 -23.06
CA VAL A 19 69.04 -36.32 -22.85
C VAL A 19 69.00 -35.07 -23.70
N GLU A 20 70.08 -34.28 -23.73
CA GLU A 20 70.12 -33.04 -24.51
C GLU A 20 69.97 -33.25 -26.02
N ARG A 21 70.56 -34.33 -26.55
CA ARG A 21 70.40 -34.67 -27.97
C ARG A 21 68.96 -35.05 -28.30
N LEU A 22 68.27 -35.69 -27.36
CA LEU A 22 66.87 -36.11 -27.51
C LEU A 22 65.88 -34.98 -27.22
N SER A 23 66.28 -33.96 -26.46
CA SER A 23 65.37 -32.90 -26.02
C SER A 23 65.14 -31.80 -27.05
N LYS A 24 65.90 -31.76 -28.15
CA LYS A 24 65.74 -30.71 -29.17
C LYS A 24 64.75 -31.16 -30.27
N PRO A 25 63.52 -30.59 -30.33
CA PRO A 25 62.56 -30.90 -31.37
C PRO A 25 62.99 -30.28 -32.71
N HIS A 26 63.03 -31.08 -33.77
CA HIS A 26 63.32 -30.64 -35.13
C HIS A 26 62.05 -30.85 -35.99
N SER A 27 61.08 -29.93 -35.92
CA SER A 27 59.90 -29.98 -36.78
C SER A 27 60.08 -29.05 -37.98
N ARG A 28 60.10 -29.61 -39.19
CA ARG A 28 60.03 -28.85 -40.45
C ARG A 28 58.57 -28.60 -40.84
N GLU A 29 58.24 -27.36 -41.16
CA GLU A 29 56.91 -26.95 -41.62
C GLU A 29 56.70 -27.32 -43.10
N VAL A 30 55.60 -28.01 -43.42
CA VAL A 30 55.28 -28.49 -44.77
C VAL A 30 53.92 -27.93 -45.21
N ASN A 31 53.90 -27.20 -46.33
CA ASN A 31 52.68 -26.69 -46.96
C ASN A 31 52.05 -27.76 -47.88
N LEU A 32 50.99 -28.42 -47.41
CA LEU A 32 50.29 -29.49 -48.14
C LEU A 32 49.12 -28.94 -48.98
N LYS A 33 48.98 -29.46 -50.21
CA LYS A 33 47.81 -29.21 -51.07
C LYS A 33 46.58 -29.91 -50.47
N PRO A 34 45.36 -29.36 -50.65
CA PRO A 34 44.15 -29.97 -50.11
C PRO A 34 43.94 -31.37 -50.71
N LEU A 35 43.70 -32.33 -49.82
CA LEU A 35 43.70 -33.76 -50.12
C LEU A 35 42.51 -34.20 -51.00
N CYS A 36 41.42 -33.43 -51.03
CA CYS A 36 40.14 -33.88 -51.61
C CYS A 36 39.59 -32.91 -52.67
N LYS A 37 39.06 -33.47 -53.76
CA LYS A 37 38.34 -32.72 -54.81
C LYS A 37 36.96 -32.31 -54.29
N SER A 38 36.59 -31.03 -54.42
CA SER A 38 35.26 -30.55 -54.01
C SER A 38 34.17 -31.06 -54.95
N VAL A 39 33.29 -31.93 -54.49
CA VAL A 39 32.11 -32.40 -55.25
C VAL A 39 30.94 -31.43 -55.03
N ARG A 40 30.34 -30.89 -56.11
CA ARG A 40 29.14 -30.06 -56.01
C ARG A 40 27.92 -30.96 -55.83
N LEU A 41 27.33 -30.97 -54.63
CA LEU A 41 26.08 -31.68 -54.35
C LEU A 41 24.91 -31.10 -55.16
N PRO A 42 23.99 -31.95 -55.69
CA PRO A 42 22.75 -31.50 -56.33
C PRO A 42 21.83 -30.80 -55.32
N GLN A 43 20.98 -29.89 -55.80
CA GLN A 43 20.17 -29.03 -54.92
C GLN A 43 19.24 -29.83 -54.00
N GLU A 44 18.57 -30.86 -54.50
CA GLU A 44 17.68 -31.72 -53.71
C GLU A 44 18.40 -32.40 -52.54
N ALA A 45 19.65 -32.84 -52.74
CA ALA A 45 20.45 -33.48 -51.69
C ALA A 45 20.83 -32.47 -50.59
N ARG A 46 21.10 -31.21 -50.96
CA ARG A 46 21.35 -30.14 -50.00
C ARG A 46 20.10 -29.81 -49.18
N GLU A 47 18.93 -29.75 -49.82
CA GLU A 47 17.67 -29.49 -49.11
C GLU A 47 17.34 -30.63 -48.13
N ARG A 48 17.57 -31.89 -48.51
CA ARG A 48 17.42 -33.04 -47.62
C ARG A 48 18.40 -32.97 -46.44
N SER A 49 19.66 -32.63 -46.67
CA SER A 49 20.65 -32.51 -45.59
C SER A 49 20.33 -31.35 -44.65
N ILE A 50 19.85 -30.21 -45.18
CA ILE A 50 19.40 -29.07 -44.36
C ILE A 50 18.19 -29.45 -43.51
N LYS A 51 17.19 -30.14 -44.09
CA LYS A 51 16.02 -30.62 -43.35
C LYS A 51 16.40 -31.59 -42.24
N HIS A 52 17.31 -32.52 -42.51
CA HIS A 52 17.83 -33.45 -41.50
C HIS A 52 18.53 -32.71 -40.37
N LEU A 53 19.46 -31.80 -40.68
CA LEU A 53 20.17 -31.00 -39.68
C LEU A 53 19.22 -30.12 -38.86
N TYR A 54 18.17 -29.59 -39.47
CA TYR A 54 17.15 -28.82 -38.77
C TYR A 54 16.34 -29.70 -37.82
N ASN A 55 15.87 -30.86 -38.28
CA ASN A 55 15.12 -31.80 -37.45
C ASN A 55 15.96 -32.30 -36.26
N ASP A 56 17.22 -32.68 -36.49
CA ASP A 56 18.15 -33.09 -35.43
C ASP A 56 18.37 -31.96 -34.41
N SER A 57 18.51 -30.71 -34.89
CA SER A 57 18.68 -29.54 -34.03
C SER A 57 17.45 -29.29 -33.17
N MET A 58 16.25 -29.44 -33.73
CA MET A 58 15.00 -29.31 -33.00
C MET A 58 14.81 -30.44 -31.99
N GLU A 59 15.07 -31.69 -32.38
CA GLU A 59 15.02 -32.84 -31.49
C GLU A 59 16.01 -32.70 -30.31
N HIS A 60 17.23 -32.25 -30.59
CA HIS A 60 18.23 -32.01 -29.54
C HIS A 60 17.79 -30.88 -28.60
N LYS A 61 17.20 -29.79 -29.11
CA LYS A 61 16.68 -28.70 -28.27
C LYS A 61 15.53 -29.18 -27.38
N GLU A 62 14.57 -29.91 -27.94
CA GLU A 62 13.47 -30.48 -27.16
C GLU A 62 13.96 -31.44 -26.09
N ARG A 63 14.91 -32.31 -26.43
CA ARG A 63 15.54 -33.22 -25.46
C ARG A 63 16.22 -32.44 -24.34
N ARG A 64 16.98 -31.39 -24.66
CA ARG A 64 17.65 -30.56 -23.66
C ARG A 64 16.66 -29.84 -22.75
N LEU A 65 15.55 -29.33 -23.29
CA LEU A 65 14.49 -28.72 -22.48
C LEU A 65 13.84 -29.73 -21.54
N ARG A 66 13.53 -30.94 -22.04
CA ARG A 66 13.00 -32.02 -21.19
C ARG A 66 13.97 -32.42 -20.09
N GLU A 67 15.27 -32.50 -20.38
CA GLU A 67 16.30 -32.79 -19.39
C GLU A 67 16.38 -31.71 -18.29
N ILE A 68 16.27 -30.43 -18.66
CA ILE A 68 16.23 -29.30 -17.71
C ILE A 68 14.95 -29.32 -16.86
N GLU A 69 13.79 -29.54 -17.48
CA GLU A 69 12.52 -29.66 -16.76
C GLU A 69 12.55 -30.84 -15.78
N GLN A 70 13.10 -31.98 -16.20
CA GLN A 70 13.29 -33.15 -15.34
C GLN A 70 14.24 -32.84 -14.18
N SER A 71 15.36 -32.14 -14.40
CA SER A 71 16.28 -31.78 -13.32
C SER A 71 15.63 -30.83 -12.32
N LEU A 72 14.90 -29.82 -12.80
CA LEU A 72 14.18 -28.88 -11.94
C LEU A 72 13.08 -29.57 -11.13
N ASN A 73 12.28 -30.42 -11.78
CA ASN A 73 11.25 -31.18 -11.09
C ASN A 73 11.86 -32.14 -10.05
N ALA A 74 12.97 -32.81 -10.37
CA ALA A 74 13.67 -33.66 -9.42
C ALA A 74 14.25 -32.87 -8.23
N GLU A 75 14.74 -31.65 -8.44
CA GLU A 75 15.20 -30.76 -7.36
C GLU A 75 14.04 -30.30 -6.47
N ILE A 76 12.91 -29.94 -7.08
CA ILE A 76 11.66 -29.56 -6.40
C ILE A 76 11.16 -30.75 -5.57
N GLU A 77 11.10 -31.95 -6.16
CA GLU A 77 10.71 -33.19 -5.47
C GLU A 77 11.63 -33.53 -4.30
N LYS A 78 12.96 -33.44 -4.47
CA LYS A 78 13.92 -33.62 -3.37
C LYS A 78 13.69 -32.62 -2.25
N TYR A 79 13.45 -31.35 -2.60
CA TYR A 79 13.16 -30.30 -1.63
C TYR A 79 11.83 -30.53 -0.90
N HIS A 80 10.80 -31.02 -1.60
CA HIS A 80 9.52 -31.39 -0.98
C HIS A 80 9.63 -32.67 -0.14
N ALA A 81 10.40 -33.66 -0.57
CA ALA A 81 10.64 -34.89 0.18
C ALA A 81 11.40 -34.63 1.50
N GLY A 82 12.30 -33.64 1.51
CA GLY A 82 13.00 -33.20 2.72
C GLY A 82 12.16 -32.37 3.68
N LYS A 83 10.99 -31.88 3.26
CA LYS A 83 10.10 -31.11 4.13
C LYS A 83 9.21 -32.06 4.93
N PRO A 84 9.08 -31.87 6.26
CA PRO A 84 8.03 -32.55 6.98
C PRO A 84 6.68 -32.14 6.36
N LYS A 85 5.82 -33.13 6.09
CA LYS A 85 4.43 -32.86 5.70
C LYS A 85 3.83 -32.03 6.84
N LEU A 86 3.48 -30.77 6.55
CA LEU A 86 2.84 -29.92 7.53
C LEU A 86 1.53 -30.58 7.95
N ASP A 87 1.29 -30.69 9.25
CA ASP A 87 0.00 -31.16 9.74
C ASP A 87 -1.09 -30.16 9.33
N SER A 88 -2.33 -30.62 9.11
CA SER A 88 -3.42 -29.73 8.71
C SER A 88 -3.63 -28.63 9.77
N ALA A 89 -3.47 -28.97 11.05
CA ALA A 89 -3.52 -28.02 12.15
C ALA A 89 -2.44 -26.92 12.05
N ASP A 90 -1.22 -27.26 11.64
CA ASP A 90 -0.15 -26.28 11.42
C ASP A 90 -0.46 -25.36 10.24
N THR A 91 -1.08 -25.89 9.18
CA THR A 91 -1.47 -25.07 8.01
C THR A 91 -2.55 -24.06 8.37
N GLU A 92 -3.59 -24.49 9.10
CA GLU A 92 -4.66 -23.60 9.58
C GLU A 92 -4.11 -22.57 10.55
N GLY A 93 -3.20 -22.97 11.46
CA GLY A 93 -2.51 -22.07 12.36
C GLY A 93 -1.68 -21.01 11.62
N LEU A 94 -0.94 -21.41 10.58
CA LEU A 94 -0.15 -20.49 9.76
C LEU A 94 -1.04 -19.51 8.99
N VAL A 95 -2.10 -20.00 8.34
CA VAL A 95 -3.06 -19.18 7.59
C VAL A 95 -3.77 -18.20 8.51
N SER A 96 -4.23 -18.65 9.68
CA SER A 96 -4.89 -17.81 10.68
C SER A 96 -3.95 -16.71 11.19
N ARG A 97 -2.67 -17.05 11.47
CA ARG A 97 -1.65 -16.05 11.85
C ARG A 97 -1.43 -15.01 10.75
N LEU A 98 -1.22 -15.45 9.51
CA LEU A 98 -1.02 -14.55 8.38
C LEU A 98 -2.24 -13.65 8.14
N TYR A 99 -3.45 -14.21 8.27
CA TYR A 99 -4.69 -13.44 8.16
C TYR A 99 -4.81 -12.39 9.26
N ASN A 100 -4.61 -12.77 10.52
CA ASN A 100 -4.67 -11.87 11.67
C ASN A 100 -3.59 -10.78 11.58
N GLU A 101 -2.36 -11.12 11.21
CA GLU A 101 -1.30 -10.13 10.97
C GLU A 101 -1.68 -9.16 9.85
N SER A 102 -2.30 -9.66 8.77
CA SER A 102 -2.74 -8.81 7.66
C SER A 102 -3.83 -7.82 8.10
N ILE A 103 -4.75 -8.25 8.96
CA ILE A 103 -5.81 -7.40 9.53
C ILE A 103 -5.21 -6.39 10.49
N GLN A 104 -4.31 -6.79 11.38
CA GLN A 104 -3.63 -5.90 12.32
C GLN A 104 -2.89 -4.79 11.57
N ARG A 105 -2.07 -5.16 10.58
CA ARG A 105 -1.36 -4.18 9.73
C ARG A 105 -2.31 -3.21 9.03
N LYS A 106 -3.44 -3.70 8.51
CA LYS A 106 -4.46 -2.84 7.89
C LYS A 106 -5.10 -1.89 8.90
N ASN A 107 -5.46 -2.39 10.08
CA ASN A 107 -6.06 -1.58 11.14
C ASN A 107 -5.10 -0.52 11.67
N ASP A 108 -3.82 -0.85 11.84
CA ASP A 108 -2.80 0.09 12.29
C ASP A 108 -2.56 1.17 11.23
N ASN A 109 -2.49 0.80 9.95
CA ASN A 109 -2.40 1.75 8.86
C ASN A 109 -3.62 2.69 8.82
N LEU A 110 -4.83 2.16 9.00
CA LEU A 110 -6.06 2.96 9.04
C LEU A 110 -6.08 3.91 10.25
N ARG A 111 -5.63 3.45 11.43
CA ARG A 111 -5.51 4.29 12.63
C ARG A 111 -4.51 5.42 12.42
N GLN A 112 -3.33 5.13 11.86
CA GLN A 112 -2.32 6.14 11.56
C GLN A 112 -2.83 7.19 10.56
N LEU A 113 -3.52 6.75 9.50
CA LEU A 113 -4.15 7.67 8.54
C LEU A 113 -5.21 8.55 9.20
N PHE A 114 -6.06 7.97 10.05
CA PHE A 114 -7.08 8.70 10.78
C PHE A 114 -6.48 9.72 11.76
N GLU A 115 -5.47 9.31 12.55
CA GLU A 115 -4.74 10.20 13.45
C GLU A 115 -4.07 11.36 12.70
N HIS A 116 -3.45 11.08 11.56
CA HIS A 116 -2.86 12.10 10.71
C HIS A 116 -3.92 13.10 10.22
N GLN A 117 -5.04 12.62 9.67
CA GLN A 117 -6.13 13.48 9.19
C GLN A 117 -6.77 14.32 10.30
N VAL A 118 -7.00 13.71 11.47
CA VAL A 118 -7.56 14.39 12.64
C VAL A 118 -6.55 15.37 13.23
N SER A 119 -5.25 15.07 13.24
CA SER A 119 -4.23 15.98 13.76
C SER A 119 -4.15 17.29 12.96
N LEU A 120 -4.33 17.21 11.64
CA LEU A 120 -4.41 18.37 10.75
C LEU A 120 -5.70 19.17 10.96
N SER A 121 -6.79 18.47 11.28
CA SER A 121 -8.13 19.06 11.41
C SER A 121 -8.48 19.52 12.82
N ARG A 122 -7.71 19.11 13.84
CA ARG A 122 -7.92 19.55 15.22
C ARG A 122 -7.73 21.06 15.25
N PRO A 123 -8.79 21.87 15.49
CA PRO A 123 -8.59 23.28 15.72
C PRO A 123 -7.64 23.38 16.91
N LYS A 124 -6.49 24.03 16.71
CA LYS A 124 -5.61 24.35 17.83
C LYS A 124 -6.47 25.08 18.84
N GLU A 125 -6.69 24.47 20.00
CA GLU A 125 -7.32 25.12 21.14
C GLU A 125 -6.40 26.28 21.51
N LYS A 126 -6.64 27.44 20.90
CA LYS A 126 -6.00 28.67 21.31
C LYS A 126 -6.56 28.93 22.70
N LYS A 127 -5.80 28.54 23.73
CA LYS A 127 -6.06 28.97 25.09
C LYS A 127 -6.09 30.50 25.03
N LEU A 128 -7.29 31.08 25.18
CA LEU A 128 -7.42 32.52 25.20
C LEU A 128 -6.49 33.05 26.29
N LYS A 129 -5.70 34.07 25.95
CA LYS A 129 -4.89 34.76 26.97
C LYS A 129 -5.85 35.37 27.99
N LYS A 130 -5.40 35.53 29.25
CA LYS A 130 -6.25 36.09 30.33
C LYS A 130 -6.95 37.40 29.92
N ALA A 131 -6.28 38.25 29.13
CA ALA A 131 -6.85 39.48 28.59
C ALA A 131 -8.00 39.23 27.59
N GLU A 132 -7.82 38.30 26.64
CA GLU A 132 -8.85 37.94 25.66
C GLU A 132 -10.06 37.29 26.36
N GLN A 133 -9.84 36.53 27.43
CA GLN A 133 -10.93 35.97 28.26
C GLN A 133 -11.72 37.08 28.95
N GLN A 134 -11.05 38.07 29.54
CA GLN A 134 -11.70 39.20 30.19
C GLN A 134 -12.51 40.03 29.20
N GLU A 135 -11.95 40.32 28.03
CA GLU A 135 -12.66 41.03 26.95
C GLU A 135 -13.90 40.26 26.50
N PHE A 136 -13.78 38.94 26.30
CA PHE A 136 -14.89 38.08 25.92
C PHE A 136 -16.00 38.06 26.97
N VAL A 137 -15.65 37.92 28.26
CA VAL A 137 -16.61 37.97 29.38
C VAL A 137 -17.28 39.34 29.47
N THR A 138 -16.51 40.41 29.34
CA THR A 138 -17.03 41.79 29.39
C THR A 138 -17.99 42.04 28.25
N ARG A 139 -17.64 41.63 27.02
CA ARG A 139 -18.49 41.74 25.84
C ARG A 139 -19.78 40.93 25.98
N LEU A 140 -19.71 39.71 26.51
CA LEU A 140 -20.91 38.89 26.75
C LEU A 140 -21.83 39.51 27.81
N TYR A 141 -21.24 40.00 28.91
CA TYR A 141 -22.02 40.60 29.98
C TYR A 141 -22.65 41.93 29.57
N GLN A 142 -21.85 42.85 29.01
CA GLN A 142 -22.33 44.15 28.55
C GLN A 142 -23.30 43.99 27.38
N GLY A 143 -22.95 43.17 26.38
CA GLY A 143 -23.81 42.90 25.22
C GLY A 143 -25.13 42.25 25.63
N GLY A 144 -25.10 41.31 26.58
CA GLY A 144 -26.31 40.71 27.15
C GLY A 144 -27.19 41.72 27.88
N MET A 145 -26.59 42.58 28.71
CA MET A 145 -27.30 43.63 29.45
C MET A 145 -27.91 44.69 28.54
N GLU A 146 -27.16 45.15 27.54
CA GLU A 146 -27.65 46.11 26.55
C GLU A 146 -28.80 45.55 25.72
N HIS A 147 -28.67 44.29 25.28
CA HIS A 147 -29.74 43.64 24.53
C HIS A 147 -31.00 43.50 25.38
N ASN A 148 -30.87 43.10 26.65
CA ASN A 148 -31.99 43.00 27.56
C ASN A 148 -32.64 44.37 27.82
N ARG A 149 -31.83 45.42 28.05
CA ARG A 149 -32.34 46.78 28.22
C ARG A 149 -33.11 47.27 26.99
N LYS A 150 -32.58 47.06 25.78
CA LYS A 150 -33.27 47.41 24.52
C LYS A 150 -34.61 46.69 24.39
N LYS A 151 -34.65 45.39 24.75
CA LYS A 151 -35.89 44.61 24.76
C LYS A 151 -36.92 45.20 25.73
N HIS A 152 -36.52 45.58 26.94
CA HIS A 152 -37.42 46.20 27.91
C HIS A 152 -37.95 47.57 27.45
N ILE A 153 -37.11 48.40 26.82
CA ILE A 153 -37.54 49.68 26.24
C ILE A 153 -38.57 49.44 25.14
N ALA A 154 -38.32 48.52 24.21
CA ALA A 154 -39.25 48.20 23.13
C ALA A 154 -40.61 47.71 23.66
N LEU A 155 -40.62 46.83 24.67
CA LEU A 155 -41.86 46.37 25.31
C LEU A 155 -42.61 47.50 26.03
N PHE A 156 -41.88 48.45 26.64
CA PHE A 156 -42.49 49.59 27.30
C PHE A 156 -43.14 50.53 26.29
N GLU A 157 -42.45 50.84 25.18
CA GLU A 157 -43.01 51.66 24.10
C GLU A 157 -44.27 51.01 23.50
N GLU A 158 -44.24 49.70 23.25
CA GLU A 158 -45.35 48.95 22.67
C GLU A 158 -46.57 48.87 23.60
N HIS A 159 -46.37 48.61 24.90
CA HIS A 159 -47.49 48.32 25.80
C HIS A 159 -47.93 49.48 26.68
N VAL A 160 -47.09 50.50 26.88
CA VAL A 160 -47.39 51.64 27.75
C VAL A 160 -47.70 52.89 26.94
N LEU A 161 -46.86 53.22 25.94
CA LEU A 161 -47.05 54.45 25.16
C LEU A 161 -48.09 54.28 24.04
N ALA A 162 -48.09 53.14 23.34
CA ALA A 162 -49.02 52.91 22.22
C ALA A 162 -50.45 52.54 22.65
N ARG A 163 -50.74 52.45 23.96
CA ARG A 163 -52.12 52.23 24.44
C ARG A 163 -52.88 53.56 24.43
N GLU A 164 -53.55 53.86 23.32
CA GLU A 164 -54.70 54.76 23.39
C GLU A 164 -55.75 54.14 24.33
N PRO A 165 -56.33 54.90 25.28
CA PRO A 165 -57.37 54.37 26.14
C PRO A 165 -58.51 53.94 25.23
N LYS A 166 -58.83 52.63 25.21
CA LYS A 166 -60.01 52.11 24.53
C LYS A 166 -61.21 52.85 25.11
N MET A 167 -61.71 53.86 24.40
CA MET A 167 -62.91 54.59 24.82
C MET A 167 -64.02 53.55 24.88
N ALA A 168 -64.53 53.29 26.08
CA ALA A 168 -65.67 52.41 26.26
C ALA A 168 -66.88 53.07 25.59
N GLN A 169 -67.13 52.71 24.33
CA GLN A 169 -68.32 53.14 23.63
C GLN A 169 -69.51 52.43 24.28
N ARG A 170 -70.25 53.16 25.13
CA ARG A 170 -71.55 52.71 25.61
C ARG A 170 -72.58 53.09 24.55
N SER A 171 -73.50 52.18 24.27
CA SER A 171 -74.62 52.48 23.37
C SER A 171 -75.48 53.60 24.00
N PRO A 172 -76.19 54.41 23.19
CA PRO A 172 -77.03 55.47 23.73
C PRO A 172 -78.11 54.92 24.67
N GLU A 173 -78.63 53.72 24.39
CA GLU A 173 -79.59 53.01 25.24
C GLU A 173 -78.99 52.68 26.62
N ASP A 174 -77.75 52.17 26.66
CA ASP A 174 -77.06 51.89 27.93
C ASP A 174 -76.82 53.17 28.75
N LEU A 175 -76.60 54.30 28.07
CA LEU A 175 -76.43 55.60 28.72
C LEU A 175 -77.74 56.10 29.33
N GLU A 176 -78.86 55.95 28.64
CA GLU A 176 -80.18 56.29 29.17
C GLU A 176 -80.58 55.39 30.35
N ILE A 177 -80.27 54.10 30.28
CA ILE A 177 -80.46 53.16 31.39
C ILE A 177 -79.57 53.57 32.57
N ALA A 178 -78.30 53.91 32.33
CA ALA A 178 -77.40 54.36 33.39
C ALA A 178 -77.88 55.68 34.04
N CYS A 179 -78.34 56.64 33.24
CA CYS A 179 -78.88 57.91 33.71
C CYS A 179 -80.17 57.72 34.51
N SER A 180 -81.09 56.89 34.04
CA SER A 180 -82.34 56.60 34.76
C SER A 180 -82.11 55.82 36.06
N LYS A 181 -81.12 54.92 36.09
CA LYS A 181 -80.67 54.25 37.34
C LYS A 181 -80.09 55.26 38.34
N LEU A 182 -79.28 56.22 37.88
CA LEU A 182 -78.73 57.27 38.74
C LEU A 182 -79.82 58.20 39.33
N THR A 183 -80.83 58.56 38.55
CA THR A 183 -81.89 59.46 39.02
C THR A 183 -82.93 58.76 39.90
N SER A 184 -83.20 57.48 39.67
CA SER A 184 -84.15 56.70 40.47
C SER A 184 -83.61 56.24 41.82
N GLY A 185 -82.30 56.44 42.09
CA GLY A 185 -81.66 56.00 43.33
C GLY A 185 -81.56 54.48 43.47
N LYS A 186 -81.94 53.72 42.43
CA LYS A 186 -81.73 52.27 42.38
C LYS A 186 -80.28 52.01 42.04
N SER A 187 -79.63 51.18 42.84
CA SER A 187 -78.25 50.79 42.58
C SER A 187 -78.19 49.96 41.28
N VAL A 188 -77.02 49.92 40.64
CA VAL A 188 -76.79 49.15 39.40
C VAL A 188 -77.11 47.65 39.58
N THR A 189 -77.22 47.19 40.83
CA THR A 189 -77.48 45.82 41.25
C THR A 189 -78.94 45.49 41.57
N ASP A 190 -79.90 46.41 41.43
CA ASP A 190 -81.31 46.19 41.82
C ASP A 190 -82.23 45.71 40.66
N ASP A 191 -81.70 44.92 39.73
CA ASP A 191 -82.47 44.03 38.83
C ASP A 191 -82.06 42.58 39.09
#